data_AF-A0AAW1V0A1-F1
#
_entry.id   AF-A0AAW1V0A1-F1
#
_cell.length_a   1.000
_cell.length_b   1.000
_cell.length_c   1.000
_cell.angle_alpha   90.00
_cell.angle_beta   90.00
_cell.angle_gamma   90.00
#
_symmetry.space_group_name_H-M   'P 1'
#
loop_
_entity.id
_entity.type
_entity.pdbx_description
1 polymer ?
#
loop_
_entity_poly.entity_id
_entity_poly.type
_entity_poly.pdbx_seq_one_letter_code
_entity_poly.pdbx_strand_id
1 'polypeptide(L)'
;MLNYLFCSRLTYLLNGITFEKGVESFEDIANQGFTIGVTQKHDIEWIKILPEFRHYPGKNFVYCNENLNCHFKAKRYRNFTFLWGHRSMPSFGETLIDRNTGIPFLKIIEPPFMTVKIVSLVRRGHPLLPIINKKLEYLIESGITGRIIKEYVKPQYEIPTLEPTESLKLRHFVAPFMILAVGLTLSFLVFLMEIRKEKYSPRRHRRA
;
A
#
# COMPACT_ATOMS: atom_id res chain seq x y z
N MET A 1 3.97 -34.05 -13.14
CA MET A 1 5.00 -32.99 -13.11
C MET A 1 4.49 -31.66 -13.70
N LEU A 2 3.84 -31.65 -14.88
CA LEU A 2 3.35 -30.42 -15.52
C LEU A 2 2.37 -29.59 -14.66
N ASN A 3 1.37 -30.26 -14.04
CA ASN A 3 0.41 -29.59 -13.15
C ASN A 3 1.09 -28.92 -11.95
N TYR A 4 2.13 -29.56 -11.39
CA TYR A 4 2.86 -28.99 -10.27
C TYR A 4 3.60 -27.70 -10.66
N LEU A 5 4.24 -27.69 -11.83
CA LEU A 5 4.90 -26.50 -12.38
C LEU A 5 3.90 -25.37 -12.71
N PHE A 6 2.72 -25.72 -13.21
CA PHE A 6 1.66 -24.75 -13.46
C PHE A 6 1.14 -24.15 -12.14
N CYS A 7 0.81 -24.97 -11.16
CA CYS A 7 0.34 -24.51 -9.85
C CYS A 7 1.41 -23.66 -9.15
N SER A 8 2.69 -24.05 -9.18
CA SER A 8 3.75 -23.28 -8.53
C SER A 8 3.93 -21.90 -9.17
N ARG A 9 3.90 -21.82 -10.51
CA ARG A 9 3.97 -20.54 -11.24
C ARG A 9 2.73 -19.68 -11.01
N LEU A 10 1.55 -20.28 -10.98
CA LEU A 10 0.30 -19.57 -10.69
C LEU A 10 0.32 -18.99 -9.27
N THR A 11 0.72 -19.79 -8.27
CA THR A 11 0.91 -19.32 -6.89
C THR A 11 1.95 -18.19 -6.83
N TYR A 12 3.07 -18.33 -7.54
CA TYR A 12 4.08 -17.27 -7.61
C TYR A 12 3.53 -15.98 -8.25
N LEU A 13 2.69 -16.07 -9.28
CA LEU A 13 2.04 -14.91 -9.90
C LEU A 13 0.99 -14.27 -8.98
N LEU A 14 0.14 -15.08 -8.34
CA LEU A 14 -0.87 -14.60 -7.41
C LEU A 14 -0.22 -13.92 -6.19
N ASN A 15 0.89 -14.47 -5.72
CA ASN A 15 1.70 -13.85 -4.68
C ASN A 15 2.46 -12.62 -5.24
N GLY A 16 3.09 -12.69 -6.41
CA GLY A 16 3.87 -11.57 -6.97
C GLY A 16 3.03 -10.33 -7.29
N ILE A 17 1.75 -10.50 -7.63
CA ILE A 17 0.79 -9.40 -7.83
C ILE A 17 0.38 -8.77 -6.49
N THR A 18 0.42 -9.53 -5.40
CA THR A 18 0.07 -9.07 -4.05
C THR A 18 1.27 -8.56 -3.26
N PHE A 19 2.49 -8.92 -3.68
CA PHE A 19 3.76 -8.54 -3.09
C PHE A 19 4.59 -7.67 -4.05
N GLU A 20 4.07 -6.51 -4.48
CA GLU A 20 5.03 -5.39 -4.65
C GLU A 20 5.63 -5.21 -3.24
N LYS A 21 6.91 -5.55 -3.07
CA LYS A 21 7.59 -5.48 -1.76
C LYS A 21 7.31 -4.08 -1.22
N GLY A 22 6.44 -4.02 -0.20
CA GLY A 22 6.05 -2.76 0.40
C GLY A 22 7.32 -2.01 0.78
N VAL A 23 7.28 -0.69 0.68
CA VAL A 23 8.36 0.12 1.22
C VAL A 23 8.35 -0.07 2.74
N GLU A 24 9.35 -0.78 3.25
CA GLU A 24 9.49 -1.10 4.67
C GLU A 24 10.49 -0.16 5.35
N SER A 25 11.42 0.37 4.57
CA SER A 25 12.47 1.25 5.05
C SER A 25 12.64 2.47 4.16
N PHE A 26 13.29 3.49 4.71
CA PHE A 26 13.70 4.65 3.92
C PHE A 26 14.72 4.27 2.82
N GLU A 27 15.57 3.26 3.07
CA GLU A 27 16.52 2.73 2.09
C GLU A 27 15.83 2.09 0.88
N ASP A 28 14.67 1.45 1.08
CA ASP A 28 13.86 0.93 -0.02
C ASP A 28 13.37 2.06 -0.93
N ILE A 29 12.95 3.20 -0.36
CA ILE A 29 12.57 4.40 -1.12
C ILE A 29 13.75 4.85 -2.00
N ALA A 30 14.97 4.81 -1.42
CA ALA A 30 16.23 5.18 -2.09
C ALA A 30 16.51 4.34 -3.31
N ASN A 31 16.50 3.04 -3.09
CA ASN A 31 16.91 2.09 -4.10
C ASN A 31 15.85 1.95 -5.20
N GLN A 32 14.57 2.19 -4.89
CA GLN A 32 13.47 2.07 -5.85
C GLN A 32 13.19 3.36 -6.64
N GLY A 33 13.89 4.47 -6.35
CA GLY A 33 13.80 5.71 -7.14
C GLY A 33 12.48 6.47 -6.98
N PHE A 34 11.84 6.38 -5.83
CA PHE A 34 10.59 7.10 -5.55
C PHE A 34 10.76 8.62 -5.60
N THR A 35 9.70 9.30 -6.02
CA THR A 35 9.58 10.76 -5.87
C THR A 35 9.11 11.08 -4.45
N ILE A 36 9.78 12.00 -3.76
CA ILE A 36 9.48 12.38 -2.38
C ILE A 36 8.79 13.74 -2.35
N GLY A 37 7.52 13.75 -1.94
CA GLY A 37 6.77 14.95 -1.65
C GLY A 37 7.20 15.61 -0.34
N VAL A 38 7.30 16.93 -0.33
CA VAL A 38 7.48 17.73 0.89
C VAL A 38 6.50 18.89 0.92
N THR A 39 6.08 19.30 2.10
CA THR A 39 5.02 20.31 2.27
C THR A 39 5.57 21.70 2.55
N GLN A 40 6.83 21.79 3.00
CA GLN A 40 7.54 23.05 3.19
C GLN A 40 8.83 23.03 2.37
N LYS A 41 9.12 24.10 1.63
CA LYS A 41 10.32 24.17 0.77
C LYS A 41 11.61 24.06 1.59
N HIS A 42 11.61 24.62 2.80
CA HIS A 42 12.78 24.58 3.68
C HIS A 42 13.05 23.16 4.20
N ASP A 43 12.06 22.29 4.29
CA ASP A 43 12.28 20.88 4.68
C ASP A 43 13.28 20.21 3.73
N ILE A 44 13.26 20.55 2.44
CA ILE A 44 14.23 20.03 1.45
C ILE A 44 15.66 20.36 1.85
N GLU A 45 15.90 21.58 2.33
CA GLU A 45 17.23 22.02 2.75
C GLU A 45 17.68 21.29 4.00
N TRP A 46 16.78 21.15 4.99
CA TRP A 46 17.04 20.38 6.20
C TRP A 46 17.35 18.91 5.91
N ILE A 47 16.55 18.28 5.04
CA ILE A 47 16.70 16.88 4.66
C ILE A 47 18.06 16.63 4.00
N LYS A 48 18.52 17.55 3.13
CA LYS A 48 19.82 17.43 2.46
C LYS A 48 21.02 17.42 3.41
N ILE A 49 20.88 17.98 4.61
CA ILE A 49 21.97 18.05 5.60
C ILE A 49 22.08 16.73 6.38
N LEU A 50 21.00 15.95 6.43
CA LEU A 50 20.95 14.70 7.19
C LEU A 50 21.91 13.65 6.60
N PRO A 51 22.73 12.98 7.44
CA PRO A 51 23.67 11.94 6.99
C PRO A 51 23.01 10.86 6.14
N GLU A 52 21.80 10.45 6.50
CA GLU A 52 21.01 9.38 5.86
C GLU A 52 20.63 9.74 4.41
N PHE A 53 20.57 11.03 4.09
CA PHE A 53 20.19 11.54 2.77
C PHE A 53 21.38 11.93 1.90
N ARG A 54 22.62 11.92 2.43
CA ARG A 54 23.82 12.28 1.64
C ARG A 54 24.09 11.34 0.48
N HIS A 55 23.76 10.06 0.64
CA HIS A 55 23.99 9.03 -0.37
C HIS A 55 22.83 8.87 -1.35
N TYR A 56 21.76 9.64 -1.16
CA TYR A 56 20.55 9.55 -1.97
C TYR A 56 20.73 10.36 -3.27
N PRO A 57 21.06 9.73 -4.40
CA PRO A 57 21.43 10.44 -5.61
C PRO A 57 20.17 10.79 -6.40
N GLY A 58 19.50 11.91 -6.08
CA GLY A 58 18.38 12.42 -6.89
C GLY A 58 17.36 13.22 -6.09
N LYS A 59 17.31 14.56 -6.17
CA LYS A 59 16.64 15.39 -7.20
C LYS A 59 15.12 15.22 -7.37
N ASN A 60 14.48 14.18 -6.84
CA ASN A 60 13.03 13.99 -7.00
C ASN A 60 12.23 14.47 -5.78
N PHE A 61 12.69 15.55 -5.15
CA PHE A 61 11.86 16.25 -4.17
C PHE A 61 10.83 17.10 -4.92
N VAL A 62 9.56 16.84 -4.66
CA VAL A 62 8.46 17.61 -5.23
C VAL A 62 7.81 18.40 -4.13
N TYR A 63 7.83 19.72 -4.26
CA TYR A 63 7.09 20.57 -3.36
C TYR A 63 5.58 20.43 -3.58
N CYS A 64 4.86 20.18 -2.50
CA CYS A 64 3.41 20.25 -2.41
C CYS A 64 3.05 21.52 -1.66
N ASN A 65 2.23 22.38 -2.27
CA ASN A 65 1.78 23.61 -1.61
C ASN A 65 0.99 23.33 -0.32
N GLU A 66 0.33 22.16 -0.24
CA GLU A 66 -0.50 21.74 0.88
C GLU A 66 -0.35 20.23 1.11
N ASN A 67 -0.57 19.79 2.36
CA ASN A 67 -0.58 18.36 2.72
C ASN A 67 -1.56 17.57 1.84
N LEU A 68 -2.75 18.13 1.60
CA LEU A 68 -3.80 17.50 0.81
C LEU A 68 -3.33 17.17 -0.62
N ASN A 69 -2.57 18.08 -1.24
CA ASN A 69 -2.00 17.86 -2.57
C ASN A 69 -0.97 16.73 -2.59
N CYS A 70 -0.18 16.58 -1.52
CA CYS A 70 0.74 15.46 -1.36
C CYS A 70 -0.01 14.13 -1.19
N HIS A 71 -1.09 14.10 -0.40
CA HIS A 71 -1.96 12.92 -0.29
C HIS A 71 -2.57 12.53 -1.65
N PHE A 72 -3.08 13.51 -2.43
CA PHE A 72 -3.63 13.22 -3.75
C PHE A 72 -2.59 12.68 -4.73
N LYS A 73 -1.37 13.23 -4.71
CA LYS A 73 -0.27 12.71 -5.52
C LYS A 73 0.12 11.29 -5.11
N ALA A 74 0.24 11.02 -3.82
CA ALA A 74 0.56 9.69 -3.31
C ALA A 74 -0.53 8.65 -3.65
N LYS A 75 -1.81 9.07 -3.62
CA LYS A 75 -2.92 8.22 -4.06
C LYS A 75 -2.91 7.96 -5.57
N ARG A 76 -2.45 8.93 -6.37
CA ARG A 76 -2.49 8.86 -7.85
C ARG A 76 -1.27 8.17 -8.46
N TYR A 77 -0.10 8.33 -7.87
CA TYR A 77 1.18 7.87 -8.43
C TYR A 77 1.79 6.79 -7.53
N ARG A 78 2.00 5.58 -8.06
CA ARG A 78 2.54 4.44 -7.29
C ARG A 78 3.95 4.66 -6.74
N ASN A 79 4.74 5.41 -7.49
CA ASN A 79 6.15 5.73 -7.24
C ASN A 79 6.32 7.12 -6.59
N PHE A 80 5.32 7.52 -5.79
CA PHE A 80 5.34 8.75 -5.01
C PHE A 80 5.15 8.44 -3.53
N THR A 81 6.08 8.91 -2.71
CA THR A 81 5.97 8.97 -1.26
C THR A 81 6.00 10.42 -0.83
N PHE A 82 5.64 10.75 0.41
CA PHE A 82 5.85 12.09 0.93
C PHE A 82 6.21 12.05 2.39
N LEU A 83 6.99 13.04 2.80
CA LEU A 83 7.34 13.21 4.20
C LEU A 83 6.20 13.93 4.90
N TRP A 84 5.82 13.35 6.03
CA TRP A 84 4.81 13.92 6.89
C TRP A 84 5.37 14.02 8.29
N GLY A 85 5.18 15.17 8.92
CA GLY A 85 5.45 15.34 10.34
C GLY A 85 4.49 14.48 11.14
N HIS A 86 4.88 13.23 11.38
CA HIS A 86 4.14 12.34 12.25
C HIS A 86 4.30 12.87 13.68
N ARG A 87 3.26 13.51 14.22
CA ARG A 87 3.22 13.76 15.67
C ARG A 87 3.10 12.40 16.31
N SER A 88 4.20 11.92 16.89
CA SER A 88 4.32 10.62 17.57
C SER A 88 3.17 10.45 18.56
N MET A 89 2.09 9.88 18.08
CA MET A 89 0.99 9.40 18.89
C MET A 89 0.68 8.00 18.38
N PRO A 90 0.65 7.00 19.26
CA PRO A 90 0.44 5.59 18.90
C PRO A 90 -0.96 5.27 18.36
N SER A 91 -1.75 6.30 17.98
CA SER A 91 -3.16 6.19 17.64
C SER A 91 -3.49 6.50 16.18
N PHE A 92 -2.53 6.92 15.34
CA PHE A 92 -2.70 6.75 13.90
C PHE A 92 -2.17 5.36 13.57
N GLY A 93 -3.07 4.44 13.21
CA GLY A 93 -2.66 3.11 12.75
C GLY A 93 -1.61 3.22 11.64
N GLU A 94 -0.82 2.17 11.45
CA GLU A 94 0.24 2.07 10.43
C GLU A 94 -0.26 2.38 9.00
N THR A 95 -1.57 2.49 8.79
CA THR A 95 -2.19 2.81 7.51
C THR A 95 -3.21 3.95 7.61
N LEU A 96 -3.16 4.88 6.65
CA LEU A 96 -4.21 5.88 6.45
C LEU A 96 -5.28 5.29 5.52
N ILE A 97 -6.53 5.44 5.92
CA ILE A 97 -7.71 4.91 5.23
C ILE A 97 -8.47 6.06 4.56
N ASP A 98 -8.91 5.84 3.32
CA ASP A 98 -9.72 6.81 2.60
C ASP A 98 -11.13 6.83 3.20
N ARG A 99 -11.56 7.99 3.69
CA ARG A 99 -12.84 8.18 4.38
C ARG A 99 -14.05 7.78 3.54
N ASN A 100 -13.96 7.90 2.22
CA ASN A 100 -15.09 7.63 1.34
C ASN A 100 -15.19 6.15 0.96
N THR A 101 -14.09 5.42 0.96
CA THR A 101 -14.03 4.03 0.46
C THR A 101 -13.73 3.01 1.55
N GLY A 102 -13.20 3.43 2.71
CA GLY A 102 -12.72 2.53 3.75
C GLY A 102 -11.45 1.76 3.37
N ILE A 103 -10.83 2.06 2.23
CA ILE A 103 -9.65 1.34 1.74
C ILE A 103 -8.38 2.00 2.27
N PRO A 104 -7.44 1.24 2.86
CA PRO A 104 -6.12 1.76 3.23
C PRO A 104 -5.36 2.21 1.97
N PHE A 105 -4.92 3.46 1.94
CA PHE A 105 -4.28 4.07 0.76
C PHE A 105 -2.86 4.58 1.01
N LEU A 106 -2.44 4.70 2.26
CA LEU A 106 -1.05 5.00 2.62
C LEU A 106 -0.62 4.13 3.79
N LYS A 107 0.63 3.68 3.77
CA LYS A 107 1.28 3.05 4.91
C LYS A 107 2.32 4.01 5.48
N ILE A 108 2.33 4.17 6.79
CA ILE A 108 3.37 4.89 7.52
C ILE A 108 4.55 3.94 7.67
N ILE A 109 5.73 4.40 7.28
CA ILE A 109 6.97 3.62 7.35
C ILE A 109 7.59 3.88 8.72
N GLU A 110 7.80 2.81 9.47
CA GLU A 110 8.48 2.84 10.76
C GLU A 110 9.89 2.23 10.64
N PRO A 111 10.89 2.72 11.41
CA PRO A 111 10.81 3.82 12.37
C PRO A 111 10.81 5.21 11.71
N PRO A 112 10.38 6.27 12.42
CA PRO A 112 10.52 7.63 11.93
C PRO A 112 12.01 7.97 11.72
N PHE A 113 12.34 8.53 10.56
CA PHE A 113 13.72 8.92 10.23
C PHE A 113 14.20 10.16 11.02
N MET A 114 13.28 10.93 11.61
CA MET A 114 13.59 12.08 12.45
C MET A 114 12.55 12.24 13.56
N THR A 115 13.03 12.55 14.77
CA THR A 115 12.19 12.97 15.89
C THR A 115 12.42 14.45 16.19
N VAL A 116 11.38 15.27 16.03
CA VAL A 116 11.41 16.69 16.38
C VAL A 116 10.67 16.91 17.69
N LYS A 117 11.30 17.60 18.65
CA LYS A 117 10.66 17.99 19.90
C LYS A 117 9.81 19.24 19.69
N ILE A 118 8.54 19.17 20.09
CA ILE A 118 7.68 20.35 20.15
C ILE A 118 8.03 21.11 21.43
N VAL A 119 8.40 22.38 21.29
CA VAL A 119 8.78 23.25 22.39
C VAL A 119 7.97 24.54 22.36
N SER A 120 7.66 25.07 23.54
CA SER A 120 7.08 26.42 23.67
C SER A 120 8.21 27.43 23.67
N LEU A 121 8.19 28.35 22.70
CA LEU A 121 9.20 29.42 22.60
C LEU A 121 8.80 30.58 23.51
N VAL A 122 9.70 30.97 24.40
CA VAL A 122 9.55 32.12 25.29
C VAL A 122 10.78 33.02 25.14
N ARG A 123 10.60 34.34 25.28
CA ARG A 123 11.73 35.29 25.20
C ARG A 123 12.81 34.93 26.23
N ARG A 124 14.07 34.97 25.81
CA ARG A 124 15.22 34.74 26.69
C ARG A 124 15.16 35.69 27.89
N GLY A 125 15.31 35.15 29.10
CA GLY A 125 15.26 35.91 30.35
C GLY A 125 13.85 36.17 30.89
N HIS A 126 12.81 35.55 30.34
CA HIS A 126 11.46 35.72 30.86
C HIS A 126 11.34 35.20 32.30
N PRO A 127 10.84 36.01 33.26
CA PRO A 127 10.86 35.68 34.68
C PRO A 127 10.01 34.45 35.03
N LEU A 128 8.97 34.16 34.22
CA LEU A 128 8.10 33.00 34.43
C LEU A 128 8.64 31.69 33.84
N LEU A 129 9.74 31.71 33.07
CA LEU A 129 10.23 30.53 32.38
C LEU A 129 10.53 29.35 33.33
N PRO A 130 11.21 29.53 34.49
CA PRO A 130 11.45 28.43 35.43
C PRO A 130 10.15 27.85 36.00
N ILE A 131 9.16 28.72 36.26
CA ILE A 131 7.86 28.34 36.80
C ILE A 131 7.09 27.52 35.77
N ILE A 132 7.06 27.98 34.52
CA ILE A 132 6.38 27.30 33.41
C ILE A 132 7.02 25.92 33.18
N ASN A 133 8.34 25.83 33.11
CA ASN A 133 9.04 24.56 32.90
C ASN A 133 8.73 23.56 34.02
N LYS A 134 8.80 23.98 35.29
CA LYS A 134 8.47 23.13 36.44
C LYS A 134 7.01 22.65 36.40
N LYS A 135 6.07 23.53 36.01
CA LYS A 135 4.66 23.15 35.89
C LYS A 135 4.41 22.19 34.72
N LEU A 136 5.09 22.39 33.58
CA LEU A 136 5.03 21.47 32.44
C LEU A 136 5.60 20.10 32.80
N GLU A 137 6.71 20.05 33.54
CA GLU A 137 7.30 18.81 34.05
C GLU A 137 6.30 18.03 34.90
N TYR A 138 5.66 18.66 35.88
CA TYR A 138 4.60 18.01 36.67
C TYR A 138 3.40 17.56 35.83
N LEU A 139 3.00 18.30 34.80
CA LEU A 139 1.92 17.88 33.89
C LEU A 139 2.30 16.66 33.04
N ILE A 140 3.57 16.53 32.70
CA ILE A 140 4.10 15.36 31.98
C ILE A 140 4.18 14.16 32.92
N GLU A 141 4.80 14.33 34.10
CA GLU A 141 5.00 13.27 35.09
C GLU A 141 3.69 12.73 35.68
N SER A 142 2.69 13.59 35.85
CA SER A 142 1.35 13.17 36.31
C SER A 142 0.59 12.32 35.29
N GLY A 143 1.07 12.20 34.04
CA GLY A 143 0.39 11.47 32.97
C GLY A 143 -0.87 12.16 32.43
N ILE A 144 -1.21 13.36 32.92
CA ILE A 144 -2.35 14.16 32.45
C ILE A 144 -2.21 14.46 30.96
N THR A 145 -1.02 14.88 30.54
CA THR A 145 -0.70 15.13 29.13
C THR A 145 -0.98 13.90 28.27
N GLY A 146 -0.54 12.71 28.68
CA GLY A 146 -0.81 11.46 27.98
C GLY A 146 -2.31 11.14 27.87
N ARG A 147 -3.10 11.45 28.90
CA ARG A 147 -4.56 11.27 28.87
C ARG A 147 -5.25 12.23 27.90
N ILE A 148 -4.93 13.53 27.97
CA ILE A 148 -5.43 14.55 27.05
C ILE A 148 -5.10 14.15 25.61
N ILE A 149 -3.84 13.79 25.36
CA ILE A 149 -3.36 13.31 24.07
C ILE A 149 -4.21 12.14 23.57
N LYS A 150 -4.41 11.10 24.37
CA LYS A 150 -5.22 9.93 24.00
C LYS A 150 -6.69 10.28 23.75
N GLU A 151 -7.23 11.25 24.47
CA GLU A 151 -8.63 11.67 24.34
C GLU A 151 -8.89 12.48 23.07
N TYR A 152 -8.01 13.44 22.77
CA TYR A 152 -8.12 14.26 21.56
C TYR A 152 -7.69 13.51 20.30
N VAL A 153 -6.86 12.47 20.43
CA VAL A 153 -6.36 11.66 19.33
C VAL A 153 -6.83 10.23 19.49
N LYS A 154 -8.13 10.07 19.79
CA LYS A 154 -8.80 8.79 19.54
C LYS A 154 -8.76 8.55 18.03
N PRO A 155 -8.31 7.37 17.56
CA PRO A 155 -8.48 7.02 16.16
C PRO A 155 -9.98 7.12 15.87
N GLN A 156 -10.37 8.02 14.97
CA GLN A 156 -11.77 8.18 14.60
C GLN A 156 -12.32 6.97 13.82
N TYR A 157 -11.47 5.96 13.55
CA TYR A 157 -11.79 4.85 12.68
C TYR A 157 -11.22 3.56 13.28
N GLU A 158 -12.08 2.57 13.42
CA GLU A 158 -11.64 1.18 13.50
C GLU A 158 -10.88 0.89 12.21
N ILE A 159 -9.62 0.46 12.31
CA ILE A 159 -8.88 -0.02 11.14
C ILE A 159 -9.69 -1.21 10.64
N PRO A 160 -10.32 -1.14 9.45
CA PRO A 160 -10.99 -2.30 8.92
C PRO A 160 -9.93 -3.38 8.83
N THR A 161 -10.17 -4.52 9.47
CA THR A 161 -9.36 -5.72 9.27
C THR A 161 -9.18 -5.85 7.77
N LEU A 162 -7.94 -5.78 7.28
CA LEU A 162 -7.62 -5.93 5.87
C LEU A 162 -8.30 -7.23 5.43
N GLU A 163 -9.43 -7.13 4.73
CA GLU A 163 -10.02 -8.30 4.12
C GLU A 163 -8.96 -8.83 3.14
N PRO A 164 -8.72 -10.15 3.13
CA PRO A 164 -7.65 -10.73 2.35
C PRO A 164 -7.76 -10.28 0.89
N THR A 165 -6.60 -9.88 0.36
CA THR A 165 -6.23 -9.63 -1.04
C THR A 165 -7.27 -10.07 -2.05
N GLU A 166 -7.67 -9.12 -2.93
CA GLU A 166 -8.62 -9.27 -4.04
C GLU A 166 -8.96 -10.73 -4.35
N SER A 167 -10.13 -11.18 -3.91
CA SER A 167 -10.63 -12.50 -4.25
C SER A 167 -10.65 -12.68 -5.77
N LEU A 168 -10.27 -13.88 -6.23
CA LEU A 168 -10.26 -14.22 -7.65
C LEU A 168 -11.67 -14.04 -8.24
N LYS A 169 -11.84 -12.98 -9.03
CA LYS A 169 -13.10 -12.68 -9.74
C LYS A 169 -13.29 -13.59 -10.95
N LEU A 170 -14.54 -13.89 -11.29
CA LEU A 170 -14.92 -14.72 -12.44
C LEU A 170 -14.27 -14.27 -13.77
N ARG A 171 -14.02 -12.97 -13.93
CA ARG A 171 -13.32 -12.40 -15.09
C ARG A 171 -11.96 -13.05 -15.38
N HIS A 172 -11.26 -13.55 -14.35
CA HIS A 172 -9.95 -14.19 -14.50
C HIS A 172 -10.04 -15.61 -15.08
N PHE A 173 -11.24 -16.20 -15.12
CA PHE A 173 -11.49 -17.56 -15.63
C PHE A 173 -12.15 -17.60 -17.01
N VAL A 174 -12.37 -16.44 -17.65
CA VAL A 174 -13.05 -16.38 -18.96
C VAL A 174 -12.32 -17.20 -20.03
N ALA A 175 -10.98 -17.10 -20.10
CA ALA A 175 -10.21 -17.85 -21.09
C ALA A 175 -10.33 -19.40 -20.92
N PRO A 176 -10.16 -19.98 -19.72
CA PRO A 176 -10.48 -21.39 -19.47
C PRO A 176 -11.90 -21.78 -19.90
N PHE A 177 -12.91 -20.97 -19.59
CA PHE A 177 -14.30 -21.23 -20.01
C PHE A 177 -14.47 -21.20 -21.53
N MET A 178 -13.82 -20.28 -22.22
CA MET A 178 -13.85 -20.21 -23.69
C MET A 178 -13.21 -21.44 -24.34
N ILE A 179 -12.06 -21.90 -23.82
CA ILE A 179 -11.41 -23.12 -24.30
C ILE A 179 -12.32 -24.33 -24.10
N LEU A 180 -12.97 -24.44 -22.93
CA LEU A 180 -13.93 -25.50 -22.65
C LEU A 180 -15.13 -25.46 -23.63
N ALA A 181 -15.71 -24.28 -23.86
CA ALA A 181 -16.83 -24.10 -24.78
C ALA A 181 -16.44 -24.50 -26.23
N VAL A 182 -15.26 -24.09 -26.69
CA VAL A 182 -14.74 -24.50 -28.01
C VAL A 182 -14.53 -26.01 -28.07
N GLY A 183 -13.96 -26.62 -27.02
CA GLY A 183 -13.80 -28.08 -26.95
C GLY A 183 -15.13 -28.84 -27.05
N LEU A 184 -16.15 -28.37 -26.32
CA LEU A 184 -17.49 -28.97 -26.34
C LEU A 184 -18.16 -28.84 -27.72
N THR A 185 -18.06 -27.66 -28.35
CA THR A 185 -18.63 -27.45 -29.70
C THR A 185 -17.95 -28.34 -30.74
N LEU A 186 -16.62 -28.46 -30.71
CA LEU A 186 -15.89 -29.36 -31.61
C LEU A 186 -16.24 -30.83 -31.37
N SER A 187 -16.32 -31.26 -30.11
CA SER A 187 -16.73 -32.63 -29.77
C SER A 187 -18.13 -32.95 -30.29
N PHE A 188 -19.07 -32.00 -30.14
CA PHE A 188 -20.42 -32.14 -30.67
C PHE A 188 -20.44 -32.23 -32.20
N LEU A 189 -19.63 -31.43 -32.91
CA LEU A 189 -19.52 -31.51 -34.36
C LEU A 189 -18.96 -32.87 -34.83
N VAL A 190 -17.93 -33.39 -34.15
CA VAL A 190 -17.37 -34.72 -34.46
C VAL A 190 -18.41 -35.81 -34.26
N PHE A 191 -19.18 -35.75 -33.16
CA PHE A 191 -20.27 -36.68 -32.89
C PHE A 191 -21.33 -36.68 -34.00
N LEU A 192 -21.74 -35.50 -34.48
CA LEU A 192 -22.67 -35.40 -35.63
C LEU A 192 -22.09 -35.99 -36.91
N MET A 193 -20.79 -35.78 -37.17
CA MET A 193 -20.12 -36.38 -38.32
C MET A 193 -20.08 -37.91 -38.22
N GLU A 194 -19.88 -38.46 -37.03
CA GLU A 194 -19.86 -39.89 -36.78
C GLU A 194 -21.24 -40.54 -37.02
N ILE A 195 -22.32 -39.96 -36.49
CA ILE A 195 -23.71 -40.39 -36.78
C ILE A 195 -23.97 -40.38 -38.28
N ARG A 196 -23.56 -39.31 -38.97
CA ARG A 196 -23.73 -39.20 -40.42
C ARG A 196 -22.95 -40.32 -41.13
N LYS A 197 -21.69 -40.54 -40.77
CA LYS A 197 -20.86 -41.59 -41.36
C LYS A 197 -21.48 -42.98 -41.17
N GLU A 198 -21.99 -43.28 -39.98
CA GLU A 198 -22.65 -44.57 -39.70
C GLU A 198 -23.91 -44.76 -40.56
N LYS A 199 -24.71 -43.72 -40.73
CA LYS A 199 -25.92 -43.76 -41.56
C LYS A 199 -25.62 -43.94 -43.06
N TYR A 200 -24.56 -43.29 -43.58
CA TYR A 200 -24.24 -43.29 -45.01
C TYR A 200 -23.18 -44.31 -45.44
N SER A 201 -22.50 -44.96 -44.49
CA SER A 201 -21.65 -46.11 -44.74
C SER A 201 -22.30 -47.35 -44.13
N PRO A 202 -23.50 -47.77 -44.60
CA PRO A 202 -24.10 -49.01 -44.15
C PRO A 202 -23.06 -50.10 -44.37
N ARG A 203 -22.72 -50.81 -43.28
CA ARG A 203 -21.74 -51.90 -43.30
C ARG A 203 -22.04 -52.73 -44.54
N ARG A 204 -21.14 -52.73 -45.53
CA ARG A 204 -21.07 -53.80 -46.51
C ARG A 204 -20.83 -55.04 -45.66
N HIS A 205 -21.90 -55.72 -45.28
CA HIS A 205 -21.81 -57.05 -44.71
C HIS A 205 -20.96 -57.84 -45.68
N ARG A 206 -19.74 -58.16 -45.25
CA ARG A 206 -18.92 -59.20 -45.85
C ARG A 206 -19.80 -60.43 -45.86
N ARG A 207 -20.29 -60.77 -47.05
CA ARG A 207 -20.77 -62.12 -47.34
C ARG A 207 -19.54 -63.02 -47.11
N ALA A 208 -19.59 -63.84 -46.07
CA ALA A 208 -18.87 -65.10 -46.05
C ALA A 208 -19.73 -66.12 -46.81
#